data_AF-A0A0Q5I013-F1
#
_entry.id   AF-A0A0Q5I013-F1
#
_cell.length_a   1.000
_cell.length_b   1.000
_cell.length_c   1.000
_cell.angle_alpha   90.00
_cell.angle_beta   90.00
_cell.angle_gamma   90.00
#
_symmetry.space_group_name_H-M   'P 1'
#
loop_
_entity.id
_entity.type
_entity.pdbx_description
1 polymer ?
#
loop_
_entity_poly.entity_id
_entity_poly.type
_entity_poly.pdbx_seq_one_letter_code
_entity_poly.pdbx_strand_id
1 'polypeptide(L)'
;MTATEPTAPALALAAWWANFLPRPAPQDNGDDSATGGLTAAFMLQISARDQHSPEEAACFQAALAQQFQAQLDRRGQCEAWTDYGPDTVLCAAATEAGISLSSFSLPIKSGSTGSEHTAEVKQGYRGDWRSIWTRADGGTPCPR
;
A
#
# COMPACT_ATOMS: atom_id res chain seq x y z
N MET A 1 6.40 -25.29 -6.59
CA MET A 1 5.40 -24.40 -7.23
C MET A 1 6.15 -23.18 -7.72
N THR A 2 6.09 -22.87 -9.01
CA THR A 2 6.62 -21.62 -9.56
C THR A 2 5.77 -20.46 -9.06
N ALA A 3 6.38 -19.35 -8.64
CA ALA A 3 5.65 -18.15 -8.25
C ALA A 3 4.84 -17.62 -9.45
N THR A 4 3.56 -17.34 -9.25
CA THR A 4 2.71 -16.70 -10.25
C THR A 4 3.22 -15.30 -10.51
N GLU A 5 3.31 -14.87 -11.78
CA GLU A 5 3.65 -13.48 -12.08
C GLU A 5 2.57 -12.53 -11.54
N PRO A 6 2.93 -11.42 -10.87
CA PRO A 6 1.96 -10.47 -10.35
C PRO A 6 1.12 -9.83 -11.46
N THR A 7 -0.18 -9.84 -11.28
CA THR A 7 -1.16 -9.20 -12.16
C THR A 7 -1.17 -7.69 -11.96
N ALA A 8 -1.79 -6.97 -12.92
CA ALA A 8 -1.93 -5.51 -12.88
C ALA A 8 -2.49 -4.94 -11.55
N PRO A 9 -3.56 -5.48 -10.92
CA PRO A 9 -4.03 -4.98 -9.63
C PRO A 9 -2.99 -5.15 -8.52
N ALA A 10 -2.28 -6.28 -8.46
CA ALA A 10 -1.23 -6.52 -7.46
C ALA A 10 -0.06 -5.51 -7.62
N LEU A 11 0.36 -5.27 -8.86
CA LEU A 11 1.41 -4.29 -9.17
C LEU A 11 0.99 -2.86 -8.80
N ALA A 12 -0.27 -2.48 -9.09
CA ALA A 12 -0.79 -1.15 -8.80
C ALA A 12 -0.82 -0.87 -7.28
N LEU A 13 -1.33 -1.82 -6.49
CA LEU A 13 -1.39 -1.67 -5.03
C LEU A 13 0.01 -1.65 -4.41
N ALA A 14 0.92 -2.50 -4.89
CA ALA A 14 2.29 -2.53 -4.39
C ALA A 14 3.03 -1.21 -4.66
N ALA A 15 2.89 -0.66 -5.88
CA ALA A 15 3.46 0.62 -6.25
C ALA A 15 2.91 1.77 -5.39
N TRP A 16 1.61 1.72 -5.05
CA TRP A 16 1.01 2.73 -4.19
C TRP A 16 1.64 2.77 -2.80
N TRP A 17 1.84 1.60 -2.17
CA TRP A 17 2.50 1.52 -0.86
C TRP A 17 3.98 1.92 -0.93
N ALA A 18 4.72 1.40 -1.92
CA ALA A 18 6.15 1.67 -2.07
C ALA A 18 6.48 3.16 -2.26
N ASN A 19 5.57 3.91 -2.89
CA ASN A 19 5.72 5.35 -3.13
C ASN A 19 5.73 6.21 -1.86
N PHE A 20 5.44 5.64 -0.69
CA PHE A 20 5.61 6.33 0.59
C PHE A 20 7.01 6.15 1.19
N LEU A 21 7.72 5.06 0.89
CA LEU A 21 9.02 4.76 1.51
C LEU A 21 10.14 5.79 1.25
N PRO A 22 10.26 6.43 0.06
CA PRO A 22 11.35 7.37 -0.18
C PRO A 22 11.08 8.79 0.34
N ARG A 23 10.02 9.01 1.12
CA ARG A 23 9.62 10.33 1.61
C ARG A 23 8.89 10.22 2.95
N PRO A 24 8.77 11.31 3.73
CA PRO A 24 7.96 11.27 4.94
C PRO A 24 6.51 10.89 4.60
N ALA A 25 6.03 9.78 5.17
CA ALA A 25 4.69 9.31 4.95
C ALA A 25 3.69 10.25 5.66
N PRO A 26 2.61 10.66 4.99
CA PRO A 26 1.58 11.51 5.60
C PRO A 26 0.86 10.77 6.73
N GLN A 27 0.61 11.48 7.84
CA GLN A 27 0.05 10.91 9.07
C GLN A 27 -1.30 11.55 9.39
N ASP A 28 -2.38 10.78 9.33
CA ASP A 28 -3.74 11.21 9.64
C ASP A 28 -4.44 10.18 10.53
N ASN A 29 -4.55 10.51 11.83
CA ASN A 29 -5.24 9.69 12.83
C ASN A 29 -6.70 10.11 13.05
N GLY A 30 -7.19 11.16 12.38
CA GLY A 30 -8.55 11.66 12.52
C GLY A 30 -8.82 12.55 13.74
N ASP A 31 -7.81 13.00 14.49
CA ASP A 31 -7.96 13.94 15.62
C ASP A 31 -7.75 15.40 15.18
N ASP A 32 -8.83 16.19 15.15
CA ASP A 32 -8.81 17.63 14.79
C ASP A 32 -8.49 18.58 15.95
N SER A 33 -8.20 18.04 17.14
CA SER A 33 -7.80 18.87 18.27
C SER A 33 -6.38 19.42 18.08
N ALA A 34 -6.03 20.44 18.86
CA ALA A 34 -4.65 20.94 18.92
C ALA A 34 -3.65 19.84 19.32
N THR A 35 -4.06 18.93 20.20
CA THR A 35 -3.27 17.75 20.59
C THR A 35 -3.10 16.78 19.42
N GLY A 36 -4.16 16.56 18.65
CA GLY A 36 -4.12 15.77 17.40
C GLY A 36 -3.12 16.34 16.40
N GLY A 37 -3.16 17.65 16.17
CA GLY A 37 -2.20 18.34 15.29
C GLY A 37 -0.74 18.19 15.75
N LEU A 38 -0.46 18.34 17.04
CA LEU A 38 0.88 18.11 17.60
C LEU A 38 1.32 16.64 17.45
N THR A 39 0.40 15.70 17.66
CA THR A 39 0.66 14.26 17.51
C THR A 39 1.01 13.92 16.07
N ALA A 40 0.23 14.39 15.10
CA ALA A 40 0.49 14.18 13.67
C ALA A 40 1.83 14.80 13.24
N ALA A 41 2.16 16.01 13.74
CA ALA A 41 3.46 16.64 13.48
C ALA A 41 4.63 15.81 14.04
N PHE A 42 4.48 15.25 15.24
CA PHE A 42 5.49 14.37 15.83
C PHE A 42 5.67 13.07 15.05
N MET A 43 4.57 12.42 14.64
CA MET A 43 4.62 11.22 13.81
C MET A 43 5.30 11.49 12.46
N LEU A 44 5.00 12.64 11.83
CA LEU A 44 5.65 13.06 10.59
C LEU A 44 7.16 13.26 10.76
N GLN A 45 7.60 13.83 11.89
CA GLN A 45 9.03 13.95 12.20
C GLN A 45 9.73 12.60 12.39
N ILE A 46 9.05 11.61 12.97
CA ILE A 46 9.58 10.26 13.07
C ILE A 46 9.67 9.63 11.68
N SER A 47 8.60 9.71 10.89
CA SER A 47 8.56 9.19 9.52
C SER A 47 9.66 9.80 8.63
N ALA A 48 9.97 11.08 8.82
CA ALA A 48 11.05 11.74 8.09
C ALA A 48 12.45 11.15 8.36
N ARG A 49 12.64 10.43 9.47
CA ARG A 49 13.90 9.73 9.80
C ARG A 49 13.91 8.27 9.33
N ASP A 50 12.79 7.78 8.82
CA ASP A 50 12.53 6.38 8.52
C ASP A 50 12.28 6.18 7.01
N GLN A 51 12.99 6.96 6.20
CA GLN A 51 12.91 6.92 4.75
C GLN A 51 13.87 5.86 4.21
N HIS A 52 13.45 5.20 3.15
CA HIS A 52 14.24 4.21 2.43
C HIS A 52 14.70 4.77 1.09
N SER A 53 15.81 4.24 0.59
CA SER A 53 16.30 4.54 -0.76
C SER A 53 15.28 4.12 -1.83
N PRO A 54 15.32 4.74 -3.03
CA PRO A 54 14.53 4.30 -4.17
C PRO A 54 14.73 2.81 -4.51
N GLU A 55 15.95 2.30 -4.35
CA GLU A 55 16.28 0.90 -4.57
C GLU A 55 15.58 -0.01 -3.56
N GLU A 56 15.63 0.33 -2.28
CA GLU A 56 14.90 -0.40 -1.23
C GLU A 56 13.37 -0.36 -1.45
N ALA A 57 12.84 0.80 -1.86
CA ALA A 57 11.42 0.94 -2.19
C ALA A 57 11.03 0.05 -3.38
N ALA A 58 11.89 -0.09 -4.39
CA ALA A 58 11.67 -0.97 -5.53
C ALA A 58 11.69 -2.45 -5.12
N CYS A 59 12.62 -2.86 -4.24
CA CYS A 59 12.66 -4.21 -3.68
C CYS A 59 11.37 -4.52 -2.89
N PHE A 60 10.93 -3.58 -2.04
CA PHE A 60 9.66 -3.68 -1.30
C PHE A 60 8.45 -3.79 -2.25
N GLN A 61 8.40 -2.97 -3.29
CA GLN A 61 7.34 -3.02 -4.29
C GLN A 61 7.25 -4.40 -4.95
N ALA A 62 8.39 -4.98 -5.35
CA ALA A 62 8.42 -6.29 -6.00
C ALA A 62 7.94 -7.40 -5.05
N ALA A 63 8.42 -7.40 -3.80
CA ALA A 63 7.99 -8.36 -2.77
C ALA A 63 6.50 -8.21 -2.45
N LEU A 64 6.01 -6.99 -2.25
CA LEU A 64 4.61 -6.73 -1.94
C LEU A 64 3.67 -7.14 -3.08
N ALA A 65 4.09 -6.96 -4.34
CA ALA A 65 3.33 -7.44 -5.49
C ALA A 65 3.16 -8.96 -5.48
N GLN A 66 4.19 -9.71 -5.07
CA GLN A 66 4.09 -11.17 -4.88
C GLN A 66 3.15 -11.54 -3.74
N GLN A 67 3.20 -10.82 -2.61
CA GLN A 67 2.28 -11.04 -1.49
C GLN A 67 0.82 -10.79 -1.90
N PHE A 68 0.53 -9.71 -2.65
CA PHE A 68 -0.81 -9.46 -3.18
C PHE A 68 -1.23 -10.52 -4.19
N GLN A 69 -0.35 -10.95 -5.09
CA GLN A 69 -0.68 -12.00 -6.05
C GLN A 69 -1.01 -13.32 -5.34
N ALA A 70 -0.25 -13.68 -4.31
CA ALA A 70 -0.52 -14.87 -3.52
C ALA A 70 -1.89 -14.82 -2.81
N GLN A 71 -2.34 -13.63 -2.39
CA GLN A 71 -3.70 -13.46 -1.86
C GLN A 71 -4.75 -13.60 -2.96
N LEU A 72 -4.57 -12.92 -4.11
CA LEU A 72 -5.48 -13.03 -5.25
C LEU A 72 -5.66 -14.49 -5.69
N ASP A 73 -4.57 -15.24 -5.82
CA ASP A 73 -4.60 -16.66 -6.20
C ASP A 73 -5.38 -17.52 -5.19
N ARG A 74 -5.33 -17.17 -3.89
CA ARG A 74 -5.96 -17.95 -2.81
C ARG A 74 -7.43 -17.62 -2.59
N ARG A 75 -7.82 -16.34 -2.68
CA ARG A 75 -9.17 -15.88 -2.27
C ARG A 75 -9.88 -15.01 -3.30
N GLY A 76 -9.27 -14.74 -4.45
CA GLY A 76 -9.81 -13.83 -5.49
C GLY A 76 -9.75 -12.35 -5.11
N GLN A 77 -9.22 -12.02 -3.93
CA GLN A 77 -9.11 -10.67 -3.38
C GLN A 77 -7.78 -10.51 -2.63
N CYS A 78 -7.30 -9.29 -2.54
CA CYS A 78 -6.11 -8.95 -1.77
C CYS A 78 -6.29 -7.66 -0.99
N GLU A 79 -5.59 -7.52 0.12
CA GLU A 79 -5.64 -6.32 0.93
C GLU A 79 -4.36 -6.13 1.75
N ALA A 80 -4.13 -4.90 2.17
CA ALA A 80 -3.14 -4.53 3.15
C ALA A 80 -3.61 -3.27 3.89
N TRP A 81 -3.26 -3.17 5.16
CA TRP A 81 -3.72 -2.13 6.06
C TRP A 81 -2.61 -1.60 6.96
N THR A 82 -2.76 -0.34 7.32
CA THR A 82 -2.04 0.28 8.43
C THR A 82 -3.04 0.86 9.41
N ASP A 83 -2.79 0.63 10.69
CA ASP A 83 -3.38 1.43 11.75
C ASP A 83 -2.27 2.28 12.38
N TYR A 84 -1.81 1.93 13.58
CA TYR A 84 -0.58 2.46 14.20
C TYR A 84 0.64 1.59 13.90
N GLY A 85 0.63 0.97 12.71
CA GLY A 85 1.69 0.15 12.17
C GLY A 85 1.23 -0.72 11.00
N PRO A 86 2.19 -1.27 10.23
CA PRO A 86 1.93 -2.16 9.11
C PRO A 86 1.36 -3.50 9.56
N ASP A 87 0.42 -4.04 8.79
CA ASP A 87 -0.07 -5.40 8.98
C ASP A 87 0.98 -6.47 8.58
N THR A 88 0.58 -7.74 8.70
CA THR A 88 1.46 -8.88 8.44
C THR A 88 1.91 -8.99 6.98
N VAL A 89 1.10 -8.52 6.03
CA VAL A 89 1.40 -8.58 4.59
C VAL A 89 2.50 -7.57 4.26
N LEU A 90 2.36 -6.35 4.77
CA LEU A 90 3.36 -5.30 4.62
C LEU A 90 4.67 -5.68 5.32
N CYS A 91 4.59 -6.23 6.55
CA CYS A 91 5.76 -6.73 7.28
C CYS A 91 6.48 -7.87 6.53
N ALA A 92 5.74 -8.80 5.93
CA ALA A 92 6.31 -9.90 5.16
C ALA A 92 7.06 -9.38 3.92
N ALA A 93 6.46 -8.45 3.18
CA ALA A 93 7.11 -7.81 2.03
C ALA A 93 8.38 -7.04 2.42
N ALA A 94 8.35 -6.31 3.54
CA ALA A 94 9.52 -5.62 4.08
C ALA A 94 10.66 -6.58 4.43
N THR A 95 10.33 -7.69 5.10
CA THR A 95 11.30 -8.73 5.45
C THR A 95 11.95 -9.34 4.20
N GLU A 96 11.15 -9.65 3.18
CA GLU A 96 11.63 -10.18 1.90
C GLU A 96 12.50 -9.16 1.14
N ALA A 97 12.18 -7.87 1.23
CA ALA A 97 12.97 -6.78 0.66
C ALA A 97 14.22 -6.41 1.47
N GLY A 98 14.44 -7.03 2.63
CA GLY A 98 15.59 -6.76 3.49
C GLY A 98 15.53 -5.42 4.22
N ILE A 99 14.34 -4.83 4.38
CA ILE A 99 14.13 -3.57 5.10
C ILE A 99 13.30 -3.79 6.38
N SER A 100 13.37 -2.83 7.29
CA SER A 100 12.50 -2.78 8.48
C SER A 100 11.54 -1.62 8.36
N LEU A 101 10.25 -1.87 8.61
CA LEU A 101 9.25 -0.82 8.72
C LEU A 101 8.99 -0.51 10.20
N SER A 102 9.04 0.76 10.58
CA SER A 102 8.47 1.26 11.82
C SER A 102 6.95 1.44 11.71
N SER A 103 6.32 1.81 12.82
CA SER A 103 4.91 2.23 12.85
C SER A 103 4.58 3.40 11.92
N PHE A 104 5.57 4.17 11.48
CA PHE A 104 5.39 5.42 10.74
C PHE A 104 6.12 5.45 9.39
N SER A 105 6.70 4.34 8.91
CA SER A 105 7.29 4.26 7.56
C SER A 105 6.23 4.40 6.47
N LEU A 106 5.00 4.01 6.79
CA LEU A 106 3.83 4.04 5.90
C LEU A 106 2.75 4.95 6.50
N PRO A 107 1.82 5.47 5.67
CA PRO A 107 0.75 6.33 6.18
C PRO A 107 -0.15 5.53 7.13
N ILE A 108 -0.45 6.05 8.32
CA ILE A 108 -1.35 5.40 9.28
C ILE A 108 -2.80 5.40 8.79
N LYS A 109 -3.64 4.56 9.40
CA LYS A 109 -5.09 4.47 9.12
C LYS A 109 -5.42 4.34 7.62
N SER A 110 -4.54 3.67 6.88
CA SER A 110 -4.60 3.57 5.43
C SER A 110 -4.85 2.13 5.01
N GLY A 111 -5.37 1.94 3.81
CA GLY A 111 -5.75 0.63 3.32
C GLY A 111 -5.68 0.53 1.81
N SER A 112 -5.48 -0.68 1.33
CA SER A 112 -5.52 -1.01 -0.09
C SER A 112 -6.27 -2.31 -0.26
N THR A 113 -7.16 -2.42 -1.24
CA THR A 113 -7.89 -3.64 -1.58
C THR A 113 -7.88 -3.85 -3.08
N GLY A 114 -7.89 -5.10 -3.52
CA GLY A 114 -7.94 -5.43 -4.94
C GLY A 114 -8.57 -6.77 -5.23
N SER A 115 -9.01 -6.91 -6.48
CA SER A 115 -9.59 -8.11 -7.08
C SER A 115 -9.05 -8.28 -8.48
N GLU A 116 -9.53 -9.27 -9.23
CA GLU A 116 -9.21 -9.39 -10.67
C GLU A 116 -9.72 -8.21 -11.52
N HIS A 117 -10.64 -7.39 -10.98
CA HIS A 117 -11.31 -6.31 -11.71
C HIS A 117 -10.91 -4.92 -11.25
N THR A 118 -10.49 -4.76 -9.99
CA THR A 118 -10.29 -3.44 -9.37
C THR A 118 -9.07 -3.44 -8.45
N ALA A 119 -8.50 -2.25 -8.27
CA ALA A 119 -7.54 -1.94 -7.22
C ALA A 119 -7.89 -0.58 -6.64
N GLU A 120 -8.15 -0.52 -5.34
CA GLU A 120 -8.62 0.67 -4.63
C GLU A 120 -7.76 0.93 -3.40
N VAL A 121 -7.60 2.20 -3.06
CA VAL A 121 -6.79 2.63 -1.93
C VAL A 121 -7.50 3.72 -1.14
N LYS A 122 -7.16 3.78 0.15
CA LYS A 122 -7.57 4.79 1.10
C LYS A 122 -6.34 5.26 1.86
N GLN A 123 -6.16 6.58 1.96
CA GLN A 123 -5.06 7.20 2.69
C GLN A 123 -5.60 7.98 3.90
N GLY A 124 -5.16 7.62 5.10
CA GLY A 124 -5.54 8.29 6.35
C GLY A 124 -6.95 7.96 6.84
N TYR A 125 -7.22 8.30 8.10
CA TYR A 125 -8.50 8.02 8.76
C TYR A 125 -9.70 8.55 7.95
N ARG A 126 -9.58 9.77 7.41
CA ARG A 126 -10.64 10.46 6.68
C ARG A 126 -10.60 10.26 5.16
N GLY A 127 -9.64 9.50 4.66
CA GLY A 127 -9.55 9.24 3.22
C GLY A 127 -10.77 8.48 2.69
N ASP A 128 -11.28 8.92 1.56
CA ASP A 128 -12.22 8.13 0.76
C ASP A 128 -11.47 7.05 -0.02
N TRP A 129 -12.17 5.95 -0.30
CA TRP A 129 -11.68 4.95 -1.23
C TRP A 129 -11.66 5.52 -2.64
N ARG A 130 -10.54 5.31 -3.36
CA ARG A 130 -10.42 5.67 -4.77
C ARG A 130 -9.80 4.52 -5.57
N SER A 131 -10.30 4.33 -6.79
CA SER A 131 -9.68 3.40 -7.73
C SER A 131 -8.35 3.94 -8.24
N ILE A 132 -7.33 3.08 -8.21
CA ILE A 132 -6.01 3.31 -8.85
C ILE A 132 -5.81 2.39 -10.06
N TRP A 133 -6.67 1.39 -10.23
CA TRP A 133 -6.71 0.54 -11.41
C TRP A 133 -8.10 -0.10 -11.53
N THR A 134 -8.60 -0.17 -12.76
CA THR A 134 -9.79 -0.94 -13.13
C THR A 134 -9.48 -1.70 -14.40
N ARG A 135 -9.91 -2.96 -14.48
CA ARG A 135 -9.81 -3.76 -15.70
C ARG A 135 -10.57 -3.03 -16.81
N ALA A 136 -9.93 -2.80 -17.96
CA ALA A 136 -10.65 -2.34 -19.13
C ALA A 136 -11.66 -3.42 -19.51
N ASP A 137 -12.94 -3.08 -19.54
CA ASP A 137 -13.95 -3.97 -20.10
C ASP A 137 -13.53 -4.28 -21.53
N GLY A 138 -13.41 -5.57 -21.85
CA GLY A 138 -13.19 -6.05 -23.19
C GLY A 138 -14.40 -5.69 -24.04
N GLY A 139 -14.46 -4.45 -24.52
CA GLY A 139 -15.48 -4.01 -25.44
C GLY A 139 -15.35 -4.83 -26.71
N THR A 140 -16.28 -5.76 -26.90
CA THR A 140 -16.55 -6.30 -28.23
C THR A 140 -16.79 -5.10 -29.15
N PRO A 141 -16.02 -4.91 -30.23
CA PRO A 141 -16.38 -3.91 -31.22
C PRO A 141 -17.73 -4.29 -31.78
N CYS A 142 -18.74 -3.45 -31.55
CA CYS A 142 -20.03 -3.58 -32.22
C CYS A 142 -19.77 -3.50 -33.73
N PRO A 143 -20.13 -4.51 -34.54
CA PRO A 143 -20.00 -4.39 -35.99
C PRO A 143 -20.96 -3.29 -36.46
N ARG A 144 -20.42 -2.31 -37.17
CA ARG A 144 -21.20 -1.37 -37.98
C ARG A 144 -21.61 -2.04 -39.28
#